data_AF-A0A2N0L801-F1
#
_entry.id   AF-A0A2N0L801-F1
#
_cell.length_a   1.000
_cell.length_b   1.000
_cell.length_c   1.000
_cell.angle_alpha   90.00
_cell.angle_beta   90.00
_cell.angle_gamma   90.00
#
_symmetry.space_group_name_H-M   'P 1'
#
loop_
_entity.id
_entity.type
_entity.pdbx_description
1 polymer ?
#
loop_
_entity_poly.entity_id
_entity_poly.type
_entity_poly.pdbx_seq_one_letter_code
_entity_poly.pdbx_strand_id
1 'polypeptide(L)'
;MNNFIFRRFLIFIPMLFLTSLFSYSFIQAPPGDFRPDYKSERGYVDPYIGWVWGILTWDLGRSSKYRMPIGDLVRDRAVNTVILIGFTIISYIGIGTPNFLLALIVMFLLLDQFGLNVTGLFSDEYIRAPWSLSRLGDTLKHIWVPVIILGTDGTARLTRLVRANLLDELSKP
;
A
#
# COMPACT_ATOMS: atom_id res chain seq x y z
N MET A 1 0.07 -33.26 0.43
CA MET A 1 0.75 -31.98 0.69
C MET A 1 1.97 -31.77 -0.21
N ASN A 2 2.95 -32.68 -0.22
CA ASN A 2 4.25 -32.50 -0.91
C ASN A 2 4.12 -32.29 -2.44
N ASN A 3 3.24 -33.01 -3.13
CA ASN A 3 3.03 -32.81 -4.58
C ASN A 3 2.49 -31.42 -4.95
N PHE A 4 1.69 -30.80 -4.07
CA PHE A 4 1.15 -29.48 -4.33
C PHE A 4 2.22 -28.39 -4.19
N ILE A 5 3.05 -28.49 -3.16
CA ILE A 5 4.18 -27.58 -2.93
C ILE A 5 5.19 -27.72 -4.07
N PHE A 6 5.54 -28.95 -4.46
CA PHE A 6 6.47 -29.22 -5.55
C PHE A 6 5.97 -28.67 -6.89
N ARG A 7 4.70 -28.89 -7.24
CA ARG A 7 4.11 -28.34 -8.47
C ARG A 7 4.11 -26.82 -8.49
N ARG A 8 3.82 -26.17 -7.35
CA ARG A 8 3.89 -24.70 -7.24
C ARG A 8 5.31 -24.17 -7.38
N PHE A 9 6.28 -24.86 -6.79
CA PHE A 9 7.69 -24.52 -6.92
C PHE A 9 8.17 -24.66 -8.38
N LEU A 10 7.76 -25.71 -9.08
CA LEU A 10 8.07 -25.90 -10.51
C LEU A 10 7.44 -24.84 -11.41
N ILE A 11 6.23 -24.36 -11.10
CA ILE A 11 5.56 -23.28 -11.85
C ILE A 11 6.19 -21.91 -11.52
N PHE A 12 6.75 -21.76 -10.33
CA PHE A 12 7.36 -20.51 -9.89
C PHE A 12 8.64 -20.16 -10.66
N ILE A 13 9.50 -21.14 -10.95
CA ILE A 13 10.75 -20.93 -11.70
C ILE A 13 10.52 -20.27 -13.08
N PRO A 14 9.68 -20.82 -13.99
CA PRO A 14 9.43 -20.20 -15.28
C PRO A 14 8.68 -18.87 -15.13
N MET A 15 7.84 -18.70 -14.10
CA MET A 15 7.15 -17.45 -13.85
C MET A 15 8.12 -16.34 -13.43
N LEU A 16 9.07 -16.63 -12.54
CA LEU A 16 10.16 -15.71 -12.18
C LEU A 16 11.02 -15.35 -13.39
N PHE A 17 11.34 -16.33 -14.22
CA PHE A 17 12.10 -16.08 -15.44
C PHE A 17 11.34 -15.12 -16.38
N LEU A 18 10.06 -15.36 -16.63
CA LEU A 18 9.24 -14.49 -17.48
C LEU A 18 9.08 -13.08 -16.90
N THR A 19 8.85 -12.94 -15.60
CA THR A 19 8.71 -11.61 -14.97
C THR A 19 10.03 -10.84 -14.96
N SER A 20 11.17 -11.53 -14.72
CA SER A 20 12.49 -10.91 -14.78
C SER A 20 12.87 -10.46 -16.20
N LEU A 21 12.55 -11.27 -17.22
CA LEU A 21 12.76 -10.89 -18.62
C LEU A 21 11.90 -9.69 -19.01
N PHE A 22 10.62 -9.72 -18.65
CA PHE A 22 9.70 -8.60 -18.89
C PHE A 22 10.19 -7.31 -18.21
N SER A 23 10.61 -7.40 -16.95
CA SER A 23 11.17 -6.26 -16.20
C SER A 23 12.44 -5.73 -16.87
N TYR A 24 13.36 -6.59 -17.26
CA TYR A 24 14.61 -6.22 -17.93
C TYR A 24 14.37 -5.53 -19.28
N SER A 25 13.42 -6.03 -20.08
CA SER A 25 13.03 -5.40 -21.35
C SER A 25 12.38 -4.03 -21.12
N PHE A 26 11.52 -3.90 -20.11
CA PHE A 26 10.82 -2.66 -19.80
C PHE A 26 11.78 -1.57 -19.30
N ILE A 27 12.79 -1.94 -18.51
CA ILE A 27 13.84 -1.00 -18.03
C ILE A 27 14.65 -0.40 -19.18
N GLN A 28 14.82 -1.15 -20.28
CA GLN A 28 15.59 -0.71 -21.45
C GLN A 28 14.74 -0.09 -22.56
N ALA A 29 13.41 -0.11 -22.45
CA ALA A 29 12.51 0.43 -23.45
C ALA A 29 12.58 1.98 -23.61
N PRO A 30 12.78 2.78 -22.55
CA PRO A 30 12.94 4.22 -22.69
C PRO A 30 14.21 4.59 -23.45
N PRO A 31 14.20 5.67 -24.27
CA PRO A 31 15.42 6.14 -24.95
C PRO A 31 16.44 6.65 -23.92
N GLY A 32 17.53 5.90 -23.74
CA GLY A 32 18.65 6.22 -22.85
C GLY A 32 19.57 5.01 -22.65
N ASP A 33 20.84 5.23 -22.30
CA ASP A 33 21.77 4.13 -22.01
C ASP A 33 21.62 3.67 -20.55
N PHE A 34 20.56 2.92 -20.29
CA PHE A 34 20.28 2.29 -18.99
C PHE A 34 20.92 0.91 -18.85
N ARG A 35 21.82 0.55 -19.77
CA ARG A 35 22.53 -0.72 -19.71
C ARG A 35 23.38 -0.72 -18.45
N PRO A 36 23.22 -1.71 -17.57
CA PRO A 36 24.06 -1.75 -16.39
C PRO A 36 25.51 -2.00 -16.82
N ASP A 37 26.44 -1.25 -16.26
CA ASP A 37 27.87 -1.31 -16.60
C ASP A 37 28.52 -2.54 -15.94
N TYR A 38 28.15 -3.74 -16.38
CA TYR A 38 28.79 -5.00 -15.98
C TYR A 38 30.07 -5.22 -16.78
N LYS A 39 31.06 -4.35 -16.60
CA LYS A 39 32.40 -4.54 -17.19
C LYS A 39 33.11 -5.69 -16.47
N SER A 40 33.01 -6.88 -17.05
CA SER A 40 33.94 -7.98 -16.78
C SER A 40 35.23 -7.74 -17.56
N GLU A 41 36.38 -7.76 -16.88
CA GLU A 41 37.72 -7.69 -17.48
C GLU A 41 38.00 -8.84 -18.49
N ARG A 42 37.09 -9.82 -18.63
CA ARG A 42 37.26 -11.05 -19.43
C ARG A 42 36.37 -11.17 -20.68
N GLY A 43 35.73 -10.08 -21.13
CA GLY A 43 34.92 -10.06 -22.35
C GLY A 43 33.40 -9.99 -22.10
N TYR A 44 32.65 -9.66 -23.16
CA TYR A 44 31.22 -9.32 -23.13
C TYR A 44 30.36 -10.50 -22.67
N VAL A 45 29.97 -10.50 -21.39
CA VAL A 45 28.93 -11.38 -20.85
C VAL A 45 27.58 -10.82 -21.31
N ASP A 46 26.61 -11.68 -21.64
CA ASP A 46 25.24 -11.25 -21.94
C ASP A 46 24.74 -10.28 -20.85
N PRO A 47 24.32 -9.04 -21.22
CA PRO A 47 23.91 -8.01 -20.26
C PRO A 47 22.80 -8.47 -19.29
N TYR A 48 21.90 -9.35 -19.74
CA TYR A 48 20.87 -9.93 -18.88
C TYR A 48 21.45 -10.93 -17.88
N ILE A 49 22.38 -11.79 -18.32
CA ILE A 49 23.04 -12.75 -17.42
C ILE A 49 23.87 -12.01 -16.38
N GLY A 50 24.60 -10.97 -16.78
CA GLY A 50 25.34 -10.10 -15.85
C GLY A 50 24.41 -9.43 -14.84
N TRP A 51 23.23 -8.98 -15.28
CA TRP A 51 22.22 -8.38 -14.41
C TRP A 51 21.65 -9.36 -13.38
N VAL A 52 21.23 -10.54 -13.82
CA VAL A 52 20.74 -11.60 -12.93
C VAL A 52 21.82 -12.00 -11.93
N TRP A 53 23.06 -12.18 -12.41
CA TRP A 53 24.18 -12.56 -11.55
C TRP A 53 24.51 -11.48 -10.52
N GLY A 54 24.52 -10.20 -10.92
CA GLY A 54 24.72 -9.07 -10.02
C GLY A 54 23.70 -9.05 -8.88
N ILE A 55 22.42 -9.21 -9.19
CA ILE A 55 21.35 -9.29 -8.17
C ILE A 55 21.61 -10.43 -7.18
N LEU A 56 21.97 -11.62 -7.69
CA LEU A 56 22.27 -12.79 -6.84
C LEU A 56 23.49 -12.56 -5.93
N THR A 57 24.46 -11.74 -6.36
CA THR A 57 25.66 -11.39 -5.58
C THR A 57 25.49 -10.12 -4.74
N TRP A 58 24.26 -9.60 -4.61
CA TRP A 58 23.96 -8.34 -3.90
C TRP A 58 24.58 -7.08 -4.55
N ASP A 59 24.98 -7.18 -5.82
CA ASP A 59 25.38 -6.04 -6.64
C ASP A 59 24.18 -5.53 -7.43
N LEU A 60 23.51 -4.52 -6.86
CA LEU A 60 22.37 -3.86 -7.48
C LEU A 60 22.77 -2.93 -8.63
N GLY A 61 24.06 -2.84 -8.98
CA GLY A 61 24.58 -1.94 -9.99
C GLY A 61 24.74 -0.51 -9.49
N ARG A 62 24.96 0.41 -10.44
CA ARG A 62 25.25 1.82 -10.18
C ARG A 62 24.09 2.72 -10.59
N SER A 63 23.86 3.78 -9.81
CA SER A 63 22.87 4.79 -10.13
C SER A 63 23.32 5.63 -11.32
N SER A 64 22.50 5.72 -12.38
CA SER A 64 22.77 6.60 -13.54
C SER A 64 22.80 8.09 -13.17
N LYS A 65 22.08 8.48 -12.10
CA LYS A 65 22.01 9.87 -11.63
C LYS A 65 23.19 10.23 -10.70
N TYR A 66 23.51 9.35 -9.75
CA TYR A 66 24.47 9.64 -8.69
C TYR A 66 25.85 8.99 -8.91
N ARG A 67 26.02 8.19 -9.98
CA ARG A 67 27.26 7.49 -10.37
C ARG A 67 27.94 6.67 -9.25
N MET A 68 27.15 6.21 -8.28
CA MET A 68 27.60 5.41 -7.14
C MET A 68 26.75 4.13 -7.02
N PRO A 69 27.22 3.10 -6.28
CA PRO A 69 26.48 1.86 -6.09
C PRO A 69 25.08 2.11 -5.49
N ILE A 70 24.06 1.43 -6.01
CA ILE A 70 22.68 1.57 -5.52
C ILE A 70 22.55 1.01 -4.09
N GLY A 71 23.30 -0.05 -3.77
CA GLY A 71 23.32 -0.62 -2.42
C GLY A 71 23.67 0.41 -1.34
N ASP A 72 24.66 1.26 -1.60
CA ASP A 72 25.08 2.31 -0.66
C ASP A 72 24.01 3.41 -0.55
N LEU A 73 23.44 3.85 -1.68
CA LEU A 73 22.33 4.81 -1.70
C LEU A 73 21.10 4.35 -0.92
N VAL A 74 20.76 3.07 -1.04
CA VAL A 74 19.65 2.46 -0.30
C VAL A 74 20.02 2.37 1.17
N ARG A 75 21.22 1.90 1.51
CA ARG A 75 21.69 1.78 2.89
C ARG A 75 21.68 3.11 3.64
N ASP A 76 22.16 4.17 3.00
CA ASP A 76 22.22 5.52 3.58
C ASP A 76 20.82 6.09 3.88
N ARG A 77 19.81 5.69 3.12
CA ARG A 77 18.42 6.12 3.32
C ARG A 77 17.58 5.17 4.14
N ALA A 78 17.97 3.89 4.20
CA ALA A 78 17.18 2.82 4.82
C ALA A 78 16.86 3.14 6.29
N VAL A 79 17.85 3.61 7.06
CA VAL A 79 17.64 3.97 8.47
C VAL A 79 16.60 5.10 8.60
N ASN A 80 16.73 6.14 7.80
CA ASN A 80 15.78 7.26 7.80
C ASN A 80 14.37 6.81 7.40
N THR A 81 14.25 5.93 6.41
CA THR A 81 12.96 5.36 5.99
C THR A 81 12.34 4.52 7.10
N VAL A 82 13.12 3.67 7.78
CA VAL A 82 12.62 2.84 8.90
C VAL A 82 12.13 3.72 10.05
N ILE A 83 12.92 4.73 10.43
CA ILE A 83 12.53 5.71 11.46
C ILE A 83 11.24 6.42 11.06
N LEU A 84 11.16 6.90 9.82
CA LEU A 84 9.97 7.56 9.28
C LEU A 84 8.74 6.65 9.34
N ILE A 85 8.88 5.37 8.95
CA ILE A 85 7.79 4.40 9.04
C ILE A 85 7.35 4.22 10.49
N GLY A 86 8.29 4.13 11.43
CA GLY A 86 7.99 4.06 12.86
C GLY A 86 7.16 5.24 13.35
N PHE A 87 7.60 6.47 13.06
CA PHE A 87 6.84 7.68 13.40
C PHE A 87 5.48 7.74 12.70
N THR A 88 5.41 7.26 11.45
CA THR A 88 4.16 7.19 10.67
C THR A 88 3.15 6.27 11.34
N ILE A 89 3.57 5.08 11.79
CA ILE A 89 2.70 4.13 12.51
C ILE A 89 2.16 4.77 13.79
N ILE A 90 3.03 5.38 14.60
CA ILE A 90 2.63 6.06 15.85
C ILE A 90 1.63 7.19 15.56
N SER A 91 1.90 7.96 14.50
CA SER A 91 1.02 9.05 14.06
C SER A 91 -0.35 8.53 13.60
N TYR A 92 -0.41 7.39 12.91
CA TYR A 92 -1.67 6.77 12.52
C TYR A 92 -2.46 6.25 13.72
N ILE A 93 -1.80 5.69 14.73
CA ILE A 93 -2.46 5.33 16.00
C ILE A 93 -3.06 6.59 16.63
N GLY A 94 -2.27 7.67 16.75
CA GLY A 94 -2.73 8.94 17.32
C GLY A 94 -3.91 9.58 16.56
N ILE A 95 -3.98 9.41 15.23
CA ILE A 95 -5.10 9.89 14.42
C ILE A 95 -6.31 8.95 14.53
N GLY A 96 -6.10 7.63 14.57
CA GLY A 96 -7.16 6.63 14.56
C GLY A 96 -7.88 6.50 15.91
N THR A 97 -7.15 6.57 17.03
CA THR A 97 -7.72 6.36 18.37
C THR A 97 -8.86 7.33 18.70
N PRO A 98 -8.76 8.66 18.47
CA PRO A 98 -9.86 9.59 18.76
C PRO A 98 -11.11 9.31 17.92
N ASN A 99 -10.94 8.97 16.64
CA ASN A 99 -12.07 8.69 15.76
C ASN A 99 -12.78 7.39 16.14
N PHE A 100 -12.00 6.36 16.47
CA PHE A 100 -12.53 5.09 16.98
C PHE A 100 -13.28 5.27 18.31
N LEU A 101 -12.72 6.04 19.25
CA LEU A 101 -13.37 6.33 20.52
C LEU A 101 -14.69 7.10 20.32
N LEU A 102 -14.69 8.10 19.42
CA LEU A 102 -15.91 8.83 19.06
C LEU A 102 -16.98 7.90 18.46
N ALA A 103 -16.57 6.98 17.58
CA ALA A 103 -17.46 5.96 17.03
C ALA A 103 -18.08 5.10 18.14
N LEU A 104 -17.28 4.66 19.12
CA LEU A 104 -17.77 3.90 20.26
C LEU A 104 -18.74 4.70 21.14
N ILE A 105 -18.45 5.97 21.41
CA ILE A 105 -19.33 6.84 22.19
C ILE A 105 -20.68 7.02 21.47
N VAL A 106 -20.66 7.33 20.17
CA VAL A 106 -21.89 7.48 19.38
C VAL A 106 -22.67 6.17 19.34
N MET A 107 -21.99 5.05 19.12
CA MET A 107 -22.61 3.73 19.12
C MET A 107 -23.27 3.41 20.46
N PHE A 108 -22.57 3.69 21.57
CA PHE A 108 -23.10 3.48 22.91
C PHE A 108 -24.34 4.32 23.18
N LEU A 109 -24.31 5.62 22.85
CA LEU A 109 -25.45 6.52 23.05
C LEU A 109 -26.66 6.11 22.20
N LEU A 110 -26.43 5.65 20.97
CA LEU A 110 -27.52 5.17 20.10
C LEU A 110 -28.15 3.87 20.62
N LEU A 111 -27.33 2.97 21.17
CA LEU A 111 -27.82 1.74 21.77
C LEU A 111 -28.62 2.02 23.04
N ASP A 112 -28.09 2.86 23.93
CA ASP A 112 -28.68 3.18 25.24
C ASP A 112 -29.99 4.00 25.10
N GLN A 113 -29.98 5.06 24.28
CA GLN A 113 -31.12 5.97 24.18
C GLN A 113 -32.18 5.53 23.16
N PHE A 114 -31.77 4.88 22.06
CA PHE A 114 -32.67 4.56 20.95
C PHE A 114 -32.88 3.06 20.75
N GLY A 115 -32.15 2.20 21.49
CA GLY A 115 -32.19 0.75 21.32
C GLY A 115 -31.68 0.28 19.94
N LEU A 116 -31.02 1.16 19.18
CA LEU A 116 -30.55 0.87 17.84
C LEU A 116 -29.25 0.08 17.91
N ASN A 117 -29.29 -1.16 17.42
CA ASN A 117 -28.12 -2.03 17.42
C ASN A 117 -27.21 -1.71 16.23
N VAL A 118 -26.34 -0.72 16.40
CA VAL A 118 -25.47 -0.17 15.34
C VAL A 118 -24.35 -1.12 14.91
N THR A 119 -24.22 -2.28 15.56
CA THR A 119 -23.22 -3.30 15.20
C THR A 119 -23.60 -4.09 13.94
N GLY A 120 -24.87 -3.98 13.49
CA GLY A 120 -25.38 -4.61 12.27
C GLY A 120 -25.92 -3.59 11.26
N LEU A 121 -25.81 -3.91 9.96
CA LEU A 121 -26.42 -3.13 8.87
C LEU A 121 -27.92 -3.40 8.69
N PHE A 122 -28.42 -4.44 9.34
CA PHE A 122 -29.80 -4.92 9.24
C PHE A 122 -30.36 -5.13 10.64
N SER A 123 -31.67 -4.94 10.81
CA SER A 123 -32.39 -5.42 12.00
C SER A 123 -32.50 -6.95 11.99
N ASP A 124 -32.76 -7.55 13.15
CA ASP A 124 -32.75 -9.01 13.35
C ASP A 124 -33.64 -9.78 12.35
N GLU A 125 -34.75 -9.18 11.93
CA GLU A 125 -35.67 -9.74 10.93
C GLU A 125 -35.04 -9.85 9.53
N TYR A 126 -34.21 -8.87 9.14
CA TYR A 126 -33.65 -8.76 7.79
C TYR A 126 -32.23 -9.32 7.63
N ILE A 127 -31.59 -9.83 8.69
CA ILE A 127 -30.23 -10.40 8.65
C ILE A 127 -30.14 -11.57 7.65
N ARG A 128 -31.15 -12.46 7.64
CA ARG A 128 -31.20 -13.66 6.77
C ARG A 128 -32.25 -13.57 5.67
N ALA A 129 -32.97 -12.46 5.58
CA ALA A 129 -34.00 -12.28 4.56
C ALA A 129 -33.36 -12.13 3.17
N PRO A 130 -33.97 -12.66 2.09
CA PRO A 130 -33.55 -12.38 0.72
C PRO A 130 -33.68 -10.89 0.41
N TRP A 131 -33.00 -10.42 -0.64
CA TRP A 131 -33.06 -9.01 -1.04
C TRP A 131 -34.49 -8.60 -1.43
N SER A 132 -34.98 -7.54 -0.79
CA SER A 132 -36.32 -6.97 -1.02
C SER A 132 -36.28 -5.44 -0.85
N LEU A 133 -37.32 -4.75 -1.31
CA LEU A 133 -37.48 -3.29 -1.11
C LEU A 133 -37.61 -2.93 0.38
N SER A 134 -38.24 -3.79 1.20
CA SER A 134 -38.32 -3.60 2.65
C SER A 134 -36.96 -3.71 3.31
N ARG A 135 -36.13 -4.68 2.89
CA ARG A 135 -34.75 -4.84 3.34
C ARG A 135 -33.85 -3.65 2.95
N LEU A 136 -34.04 -3.09 1.76
CA LEU A 136 -33.34 -1.87 1.34
C LEU A 136 -33.72 -0.67 2.23
N GLY A 137 -35.00 -0.51 2.53
CA GLY A 137 -35.48 0.51 3.46
C GLY A 137 -34.89 0.37 4.87
N ASP A 138 -34.81 -0.86 5.39
CA ASP A 138 -34.16 -1.17 6.67
C ASP A 138 -32.67 -0.81 6.66
N THR A 139 -31.97 -1.16 5.57
CA THR A 139 -30.53 -0.84 5.42
C THR A 139 -30.29 0.67 5.44
N LEU A 140 -31.10 1.46 4.71
CA LEU A 140 -30.97 2.91 4.65
C LEU A 140 -31.16 3.58 6.02
N LYS A 141 -31.99 2.99 6.89
CA LYS A 141 -32.20 3.46 8.27
C LYS A 141 -31.01 3.18 9.20
N HIS A 142 -30.16 2.22 8.88
CA HIS A 142 -29.00 1.85 9.71
C HIS A 142 -27.67 2.38 9.14
N ILE A 143 -27.57 2.58 7.83
CA ILE A 143 -26.31 2.93 7.15
C ILE A 143 -25.82 4.36 7.47
N TRP A 144 -26.70 5.27 7.86
CA TRP A 144 -26.31 6.67 8.10
C TRP A 144 -25.31 6.82 9.25
N VAL A 145 -25.35 5.94 10.25
CA VAL A 145 -24.41 5.98 11.39
C VAL A 145 -22.96 5.67 10.94
N PRO A 146 -22.66 4.53 10.29
CA PRO A 146 -21.32 4.28 9.77
C PRO A 146 -20.92 5.28 8.68
N VAL A 147 -21.87 5.81 7.89
CA VAL A 147 -21.58 6.86 6.91
C VAL A 147 -21.10 8.15 7.59
N ILE A 148 -21.70 8.57 8.70
CA ILE A 148 -21.23 9.75 9.44
C ILE A 148 -19.85 9.48 10.04
N ILE A 149 -19.66 8.35 10.72
CA ILE A 149 -18.40 8.01 11.36
C ILE A 149 -17.24 7.94 10.35
N LEU A 150 -17.46 7.27 9.20
CA LEU A 150 -16.46 7.16 8.14
C LEU A 150 -16.31 8.46 7.34
N GLY A 151 -17.41 9.17 7.10
CA GLY A 151 -17.45 10.42 6.34
C GLY A 151 -16.74 11.56 7.07
N THR A 152 -16.90 11.66 8.39
CA THR A 152 -16.20 12.66 9.21
C THR A 152 -14.68 12.41 9.21
N ASP A 153 -14.21 11.16 9.28
CA ASP A 153 -12.77 10.84 9.16
C ASP A 153 -12.20 11.28 7.82
N GLY A 154 -12.88 10.90 6.72
CA GLY A 154 -12.47 11.25 5.37
C GLY A 154 -12.43 12.76 5.15
N THR A 155 -13.46 13.47 5.62
CA THR A 155 -13.56 14.93 5.48
C THR A 155 -12.44 15.63 6.25
N ALA A 156 -12.20 15.27 7.52
CA ALA A 156 -11.14 15.88 8.32
C ALA A 156 -9.76 15.68 7.68
N ARG A 157 -9.50 14.50 7.11
CA ARG A 157 -8.26 14.19 6.40
C ARG A 157 -8.10 15.03 5.13
N LEU A 158 -9.14 15.14 4.32
CA LEU A 158 -9.13 15.93 3.10
C LEU A 158 -8.95 17.43 3.39
N THR A 159 -9.64 17.98 4.40
CA THR A 159 -9.45 19.37 4.80
C THR A 159 -8.01 19.66 5.24
N ARG A 160 -7.40 18.76 6.02
CA ARG A 160 -5.99 18.88 6.44
C ARG A 160 -5.04 18.82 5.24
N LEU A 161 -5.30 17.92 4.28
CA LEU A 161 -4.50 17.78 3.07
C LEU A 161 -4.57 19.02 2.17
N VAL A 162 -5.80 19.49 1.89
CA VAL A 162 -6.00 20.70 1.08
C VAL A 162 -5.34 21.91 1.74
N ARG A 163 -5.47 22.05 3.08
CA ARG A 163 -4.80 23.12 3.81
C ARG A 163 -3.27 23.01 3.71
N ALA A 164 -2.70 21.83 3.85
CA ALA A 164 -1.25 21.63 3.72
C ALA A 164 -0.76 22.00 2.32
N ASN A 165 -1.42 21.48 1.27
CA ASN A 165 -1.07 21.78 -0.11
C ASN A 165 -1.19 23.27 -0.45
N LEU A 166 -2.24 23.95 0.04
CA LEU A 166 -2.39 25.40 -0.16
C LEU A 166 -1.30 26.21 0.54
N LEU A 167 -0.93 25.82 1.77
CA LEU A 167 0.16 26.46 2.50
C LEU A 167 1.50 26.26 1.78
N ASP A 168 1.76 25.08 1.24
CA ASP A 168 2.98 24.80 0.48
C ASP A 168 3.06 25.64 -0.81
N GLU A 169 1.94 25.80 -1.54
CA GLU A 169 1.91 26.63 -2.75
C GLU A 169 2.06 28.13 -2.45
N LEU A 170 1.43 28.63 -1.38
CA LEU A 170 1.57 30.03 -0.96
C LEU A 170 2.98 30.35 -0.44
N SER A 171 3.74 29.34 -0.01
CA SER A 171 5.09 29.48 0.55
C SER A 171 6.20 29.38 -0.50
N LYS A 172 5.87 29.15 -1.78
CA LYS A 172 6.86 29.15 -2.87
C LYS A 172 7.29 30.60 -3.18
N PRO A 173 8.60 30.86 -3.36
CA PRO A 173 9.13 32.19 -3.69
C PRO A 173 8.74 32.66 -5.10
#